data_AF-A0A350F393-F1
#
_entry.id   AF-A0A350F393-F1
#
_cell.length_a   1.000
_cell.length_b   1.000
_cell.length_c   1.000
_cell.angle_alpha   90.00
_cell.angle_beta   90.00
_cell.angle_gamma   90.00
#
_symmetry.space_group_name_H-M   'P 1'
#
loop_
_entity.id
_entity.type
_entity.pdbx_description
1 polymer ?
#
loop_
_entity_poly.entity_id
_entity_poly.type
_entity_poly.pdbx_seq_one_letter_code
_entity_poly.pdbx_strand_id
1 'polypeptide(L)'
;MSVTQKLGSRRLSVTIALLLLAVYYAAVYRPLVRRELDQTRPFQEMQRQLSAAATNNPAISGLTMAPLEAMENGLRLALSNVSKARQFLSARLRPEPAIATNLLRPFQLIDYQNERLNRGDRLISMAGGRKVKLLPAVTAGLPEYTIENPRPELLWGQLSLVDGVLRAAVESGVASIESVTMDAPLTHPPGPGAREQFIEFPLRIELVGGFNALTRLLATVVADPDQRKELKLPEIDGLPVATLHRILAVKELPDSPGSLRLIAEFSGFVRLPSNPASGTAGPNP
;
A
#
# COMPACT_ATOMS: atom_id res chain seq x y z
N MET A 1 73.62 83.77 16.17
CA MET A 1 74.24 82.56 15.61
C MET A 1 74.67 81.73 16.82
N SER A 2 74.11 80.59 17.20
CA SER A 2 73.83 79.36 16.47
C SER A 2 72.79 78.50 17.23
N VAL A 3 71.49 78.72 17.00
CA VAL A 3 70.39 77.90 17.60
C VAL A 3 69.96 76.76 16.66
N THR A 4 70.48 76.74 15.43
CA THR A 4 70.07 75.78 14.38
C THR A 4 70.72 74.40 14.48
N GLN A 5 71.74 74.20 15.32
CA GLN A 5 72.48 72.92 15.38
C GLN A 5 71.89 71.90 16.38
N LYS A 6 71.07 72.33 17.35
CA LYS A 6 70.47 71.44 18.37
C LYS A 6 69.11 70.83 17.98
N LEU A 7 68.43 71.35 16.94
CA LEU A 7 67.15 70.80 16.47
C LEU A 7 67.30 69.60 15.52
N GLY A 8 68.43 69.50 14.81
CA GLY A 8 68.71 68.39 13.88
C GLY A 8 68.87 67.05 14.59
N SER A 9 69.59 67.00 15.72
CA SER A 9 69.84 65.74 16.44
C SER A 9 68.60 65.20 17.18
N ARG A 10 67.68 66.07 17.61
CA ARG A 10 66.38 65.66 18.20
C ARG A 10 65.42 65.08 17.16
N ARG A 11 65.38 65.64 15.95
CA ARG A 11 64.56 65.07 14.86
C ARG A 11 65.15 63.75 14.35
N LEU A 12 66.47 63.66 14.27
CA LEU A 12 67.18 62.45 13.85
C LEU A 12 67.04 61.31 14.87
N SER A 13 67.09 61.61 16.17
CA SER A 13 66.88 60.59 17.22
C SER A 13 65.43 60.10 17.26
N VAL A 14 64.46 60.98 17.04
CA VAL A 14 63.04 60.57 16.92
C VAL A 14 62.82 59.69 15.69
N THR A 15 63.38 60.04 14.52
CA THR A 15 63.24 59.21 13.32
C THR A 15 63.94 57.86 13.46
N ILE A 16 65.12 57.81 14.09
CA ILE A 16 65.82 56.54 14.38
C ILE A 16 65.03 55.70 15.37
N ALA A 17 64.46 56.30 16.43
CA ALA A 17 63.62 55.58 17.39
C ALA A 17 62.36 55.02 16.73
N LEU A 18 61.72 55.78 15.85
CA LEU A 18 60.53 55.34 15.12
C LEU A 18 60.86 54.23 14.12
N LEU A 19 62.01 54.31 13.47
CA LEU A 19 62.49 53.29 12.54
C LEU A 19 62.90 52.00 13.27
N LEU A 20 63.56 52.11 14.43
CA LEU A 20 63.84 50.96 15.30
C LEU A 20 62.56 50.31 15.82
N LEU A 21 61.56 51.11 16.20
CA LEU A 21 60.25 50.59 16.62
C LEU A 21 59.55 49.86 15.47
N ALA A 22 59.59 50.42 14.26
CA ALA A 22 59.00 49.79 13.07
C ALA A 22 59.70 48.48 12.71
N VAL A 23 61.04 48.43 12.79
CA VAL A 23 61.83 47.21 12.57
C VAL A 23 61.54 46.18 13.66
N TYR A 24 61.48 46.58 14.94
CA TYR A 24 61.12 45.69 16.05
C TYR A 24 59.71 45.11 15.87
N TYR A 25 58.74 45.94 15.50
CA TYR A 25 57.37 45.50 15.23
C TYR A 25 57.30 44.51 14.05
N ALA A 26 58.03 44.78 12.96
CA ALA A 26 58.05 43.91 11.78
C ALA A 26 58.80 42.59 12.02
N ALA A 27 59.94 42.62 12.71
CA ALA A 27 60.83 41.49 12.86
C ALA A 27 60.54 40.61 14.09
N VAL A 28 59.94 41.17 15.15
CA VAL A 28 59.65 40.43 16.39
C VAL A 28 58.15 40.20 16.54
N TYR A 29 57.35 41.27 16.51
CA TYR A 29 55.91 41.14 16.81
C TYR A 29 55.15 40.36 15.73
N ARG A 30 55.42 40.64 14.45
CA ARG A 30 54.77 39.97 13.32
C ARG A 30 54.97 38.45 13.26
N PRO A 31 56.19 37.90 13.43
CA PRO A 31 56.36 36.45 13.47
C PRO A 31 55.78 35.80 14.74
N LEU A 32 55.74 36.50 15.88
CA LEU A 32 55.08 35.99 17.09
C LEU A 32 53.56 35.85 16.89
N VAL A 33 52.89 36.87 16.33
CA VAL A 33 51.45 36.82 16.05
C VAL A 33 51.11 35.73 15.01
N ARG A 34 51.99 35.51 14.02
CA ARG A 34 51.82 34.41 13.06
C ARG A 34 51.92 33.03 13.74
N ARG A 35 52.85 32.87 14.69
CA ARG A 35 52.99 31.62 15.46
C ARG A 35 51.79 31.33 16.35
N GLU A 36 51.17 32.34 16.98
CA GLU A 36 49.93 32.14 17.72
C GLU A 36 48.75 31.77 16.82
N LEU A 37 48.63 32.42 15.65
CA LEU A 37 47.59 32.08 14.68
C LEU A 37 47.76 30.66 14.12
N ASP A 38 48.99 30.23 13.84
CA ASP A 38 49.29 28.87 13.40
C ASP A 38 49.05 27.82 14.51
N GLN A 39 49.20 28.17 15.78
CA GLN A 39 48.81 27.29 16.90
C GLN A 39 47.30 27.21 17.12
N THR A 40 46.53 28.23 16.73
CA THR A 40 45.07 28.26 16.93
C THR A 40 44.31 27.49 15.85
N ARG A 41 44.86 27.41 14.62
CA ARG A 41 44.28 26.66 13.49
C ARG A 41 44.00 25.18 13.79
N PRO A 42 44.94 24.37 14.31
CA PRO A 42 44.68 22.95 14.57
C PRO A 42 43.59 22.73 15.62
N PHE A 43 43.44 23.66 16.58
CA PHE A 43 42.36 23.61 17.56
C PHE A 43 40.99 23.86 16.93
N GLN A 44 40.88 24.85 16.05
CA GLN A 44 39.63 25.13 15.33
C GLN A 44 39.25 23.99 14.38
N GLU A 45 40.22 23.35 13.74
CA GLU A 45 40.00 22.19 12.89
C GLU A 45 39.56 20.97 13.70
N MET A 46 40.21 20.67 14.84
CA MET A 46 39.75 19.62 15.76
C MET A 46 38.35 19.91 16.29
N GLN A 47 38.04 21.15 16.66
CA GLN A 47 36.70 21.50 17.15
C GLN A 47 35.63 21.33 16.06
N ARG A 48 35.95 21.67 14.80
CA ARG A 48 35.06 21.42 13.65
C ARG A 48 34.91 19.94 13.33
N GLN A 49 35.98 19.16 13.44
CA GLN A 49 35.95 17.71 13.24
C GLN A 49 35.17 17.02 14.36
N LEU A 50 35.32 17.45 15.61
CA LEU A 50 34.57 16.96 16.75
C LEU A 50 33.09 17.36 16.68
N SER A 51 32.77 18.58 16.27
CA SER A 51 31.37 18.99 16.08
C SER A 51 30.73 18.23 14.91
N ALA A 52 31.40 18.09 13.77
CA ALA A 52 30.91 17.30 12.64
C ALA A 52 30.77 15.80 12.98
N ALA A 53 31.71 15.24 13.75
CA ALA A 53 31.61 13.88 14.25
C ALA A 53 30.47 13.72 15.28
N ALA A 54 30.22 14.73 16.12
CA ALA A 54 29.11 14.71 17.07
C ALA A 54 27.75 14.77 16.38
N THR A 55 27.59 15.56 15.30
CA THR A 55 26.33 15.63 14.54
C THR A 55 26.07 14.39 13.69
N ASN A 56 27.13 13.73 13.21
CA ASN A 56 27.03 12.56 12.32
C ASN A 56 27.10 11.20 13.06
N ASN A 57 27.33 11.19 14.38
CA ASN A 57 27.40 9.95 15.13
C ASN A 57 26.02 9.55 15.69
N PRO A 58 25.41 8.46 15.20
CA PRO A 58 24.10 7.98 15.67
C PRO A 58 24.09 7.60 17.16
N ALA A 59 25.25 7.45 17.80
CA ALA A 59 25.35 7.20 19.24
C ALA A 59 25.04 8.43 20.12
N ILE A 60 25.12 9.66 19.57
CA ILE A 60 24.79 10.93 20.27
C ILE A 60 23.37 11.41 19.92
N SER A 61 22.72 10.83 18.90
CA SER A 61 21.28 11.03 18.62
C SER A 61 20.36 10.65 19.78
N GLY A 62 20.88 10.01 20.84
CA GLY A 62 20.16 9.77 22.10
C GLY A 62 20.11 10.95 23.08
N LEU A 63 20.79 12.08 22.81
CA LEU A 63 20.83 13.26 23.71
C LEU A 63 19.98 14.45 23.26
N THR A 64 19.31 14.37 22.11
CA THR A 64 18.38 15.41 21.64
C THR A 64 16.97 14.82 21.50
N MET A 65 15.94 15.59 21.88
CA MET A 65 14.54 15.16 21.73
C MET A 65 14.04 15.23 20.28
N ALA A 66 14.76 15.93 19.39
CA ALA A 66 14.33 16.15 18.01
C ALA A 66 14.11 14.86 17.19
N PRO A 67 14.95 13.81 17.28
CA PRO A 67 14.67 12.51 16.65
C PRO A 67 13.43 11.80 17.21
N LEU A 68 13.17 11.93 18.52
CA LEU A 68 11.98 11.38 19.19
C LEU A 68 10.71 12.12 18.73
N GLU A 69 10.74 13.44 18.64
CA GLU A 69 9.64 14.26 18.12
C GLU A 69 9.36 13.97 16.64
N ALA A 70 10.41 13.83 15.83
CA ALA A 70 10.27 13.44 14.42
C ALA A 70 9.67 12.04 14.28
N MET A 71 10.08 11.09 15.12
CA MET A 71 9.52 9.74 15.16
C MET A 71 8.06 9.75 15.62
N GLU A 72 7.71 10.52 16.66
CA GLU A 72 6.33 10.67 17.13
C GLU A 72 5.44 11.29 16.05
N ASN A 73 5.90 12.37 15.41
CA ASN A 73 5.17 13.00 14.30
C ASN A 73 5.00 12.02 13.13
N GLY A 74 6.04 11.25 12.82
CA GLY A 74 5.99 10.17 11.82
C GLY A 74 4.96 9.10 12.17
N LEU A 75 4.92 8.65 13.42
CA LEU A 75 3.97 7.66 13.92
C LEU A 75 2.53 8.20 13.91
N ARG A 76 2.31 9.45 14.33
CA ARG A 76 0.99 10.11 14.27
C ARG A 76 0.48 10.22 12.85
N LEU A 77 1.36 10.60 11.91
CA LEU A 77 1.02 10.69 10.49
C LEU A 77 0.71 9.31 9.90
N ALA A 78 1.51 8.30 10.22
CA ALA A 78 1.25 6.92 9.83
C ALA A 78 -0.10 6.42 10.37
N LEU A 79 -0.41 6.67 11.65
CA LEU A 79 -1.67 6.27 12.28
C LEU A 79 -2.87 6.97 11.64
N SER A 80 -2.75 8.27 11.33
CA SER A 80 -3.76 9.02 10.58
C SER A 80 -3.95 8.45 9.16
N ASN A 81 -2.88 8.06 8.48
CA ASN A 81 -2.99 7.47 7.14
C ASN A 81 -3.64 6.09 7.20
N VAL A 82 -3.30 5.27 8.19
CA VAL A 82 -3.93 3.96 8.41
C VAL A 82 -5.42 4.12 8.74
N SER A 83 -5.80 5.10 9.56
CA SER A 83 -7.22 5.33 9.90
C SER A 83 -8.02 5.78 8.68
N LYS A 84 -7.48 6.70 7.86
CA LYS A 84 -8.08 7.11 6.59
C LYS A 84 -8.18 5.95 5.61
N ALA A 85 -7.12 5.16 5.46
CA ALA A 85 -7.13 3.96 4.61
C ALA A 85 -8.17 2.95 5.08
N ARG A 86 -8.30 2.72 6.39
CA ARG A 86 -9.33 1.84 6.96
C ARG A 86 -10.73 2.35 6.67
N GLN A 87 -10.97 3.65 6.79
CA GLN A 87 -12.27 4.26 6.50
C GLN A 87 -12.61 4.12 5.01
N PHE A 88 -11.66 4.42 4.13
CA PHE A 88 -11.81 4.26 2.70
C PHE A 88 -12.10 2.80 2.31
N LEU A 89 -11.30 1.85 2.80
CA LEU A 89 -11.51 0.42 2.58
C LEU A 89 -12.83 -0.07 3.19
N SER A 90 -13.32 0.55 4.26
CA SER A 90 -14.61 0.18 4.87
C SER A 90 -15.82 0.56 4.06
N ALA A 91 -15.79 1.73 3.42
CA ALA A 91 -16.83 2.12 2.49
C ALA A 91 -16.79 1.21 1.25
N ARG A 92 -15.57 0.87 0.80
CA ARG A 92 -15.33 0.09 -0.40
C ARG A 92 -15.74 -1.39 -0.28
N LEU A 93 -15.43 -2.03 0.84
CA LEU A 93 -15.69 -3.47 1.05
C LEU A 93 -17.08 -3.75 1.64
N ARG A 94 -18.03 -2.82 1.54
CA ARG A 94 -19.37 -3.02 2.07
C ARG A 94 -20.15 -3.98 1.16
N PRO A 95 -20.66 -5.11 1.68
CA PRO A 95 -21.46 -6.03 0.88
C PRO A 95 -22.77 -5.35 0.43
N GLU A 96 -23.29 -5.79 -0.71
CA GLU A 96 -24.60 -5.36 -1.21
C GLU A 96 -25.68 -5.56 -0.13
N PRO A 97 -26.67 -4.66 0.01
CA PRO A 97 -27.70 -4.75 1.05
C PRO A 97 -28.44 -6.10 1.11
N ALA A 98 -28.74 -6.70 -0.05
CA ALA A 98 -29.40 -8.01 -0.12
C ALA A 98 -28.53 -9.13 0.47
N ILE A 99 -27.23 -9.13 0.14
CA ILE A 99 -26.27 -10.12 0.64
C ILE A 99 -26.00 -9.89 2.12
N ALA A 100 -25.84 -8.63 2.55
CA ALA A 100 -25.67 -8.27 3.95
C ALA A 100 -26.83 -8.81 4.81
N THR A 101 -28.06 -8.75 4.29
CA THR A 101 -29.25 -9.33 4.94
C THR A 101 -29.18 -10.85 4.99
N ASN A 102 -28.77 -11.49 3.89
CA ASN A 102 -28.65 -12.95 3.81
C ASN A 102 -27.52 -13.52 4.70
N LEU A 103 -26.47 -12.75 4.93
CA LEU A 103 -25.35 -13.10 5.83
C LEU A 103 -25.73 -13.03 7.31
N LEU A 104 -26.73 -12.21 7.67
CA LEU A 104 -27.16 -12.00 9.05
C LEU A 104 -28.35 -12.88 9.45
N ARG A 105 -29.09 -13.44 8.49
CA ARG A 105 -30.22 -14.34 8.75
C ARG A 105 -29.75 -15.79 8.90
N PRO A 106 -30.53 -16.65 9.58
CA PRO A 106 -30.28 -18.09 9.59
C PRO A 106 -30.20 -18.66 8.16
N PHE A 107 -29.22 -19.52 7.91
CA PHE A 107 -29.03 -20.12 6.59
C PHE A 107 -30.18 -21.07 6.24
N GLN A 108 -30.78 -20.85 5.07
CA GLN A 108 -31.84 -21.69 4.51
C GLN A 108 -31.32 -22.39 3.25
N LEU A 109 -31.13 -23.71 3.31
CA LEU A 109 -30.53 -24.49 2.23
C LEU A 109 -31.37 -24.45 0.95
N ILE A 110 -32.70 -24.54 1.08
CA ILE A 110 -33.61 -24.55 -0.08
C ILE A 110 -33.53 -23.22 -0.82
N ASP A 111 -33.58 -22.09 -0.10
CA ASP A 111 -33.45 -20.76 -0.68
C ASP A 111 -32.11 -20.59 -1.41
N TYR A 112 -31.03 -21.07 -0.80
CA TYR A 112 -29.69 -21.00 -1.38
C TYR A 112 -29.58 -21.82 -2.68
N GLN A 113 -30.07 -23.06 -2.67
CA GLN A 113 -30.02 -23.91 -3.86
C GLN A 113 -30.87 -23.36 -5.01
N ASN A 114 -32.05 -22.81 -4.70
CA ASN A 114 -32.88 -22.14 -5.70
C ASN A 114 -32.17 -20.93 -6.30
N GLU A 115 -31.55 -20.08 -5.48
CA GLU A 115 -30.80 -18.93 -5.98
C GLU A 115 -29.59 -19.35 -6.82
N ARG A 116 -28.84 -20.38 -6.39
CA ARG A 116 -27.69 -20.91 -7.13
C ARG A 116 -28.10 -21.40 -8.52
N LEU A 117 -29.18 -22.16 -8.62
CA LEU A 117 -29.73 -22.63 -9.90
C LEU A 117 -30.18 -21.45 -10.77
N ASN A 118 -30.95 -20.52 -10.21
CA ASN A 118 -31.43 -19.34 -10.93
C ASN A 118 -30.27 -18.50 -11.51
N ARG A 119 -29.18 -18.32 -10.75
CA ARG A 119 -27.98 -17.60 -11.23
C ARG A 119 -27.23 -18.38 -12.29
N GLY A 120 -27.12 -19.70 -12.13
CA GLY A 120 -26.54 -20.58 -13.14
C GLY A 120 -27.28 -20.50 -14.48
N ASP A 121 -28.61 -20.63 -14.46
CA ASP A 121 -29.45 -20.56 -15.65
C ASP A 121 -29.39 -19.18 -16.32
N ARG A 122 -29.42 -18.12 -15.50
CA ARG A 122 -29.25 -16.74 -15.98
C ARG A 122 -27.90 -16.57 -16.67
N LEU A 123 -26.83 -17.07 -16.07
CA LEU A 123 -25.48 -16.98 -16.64
C LEU A 123 -25.39 -17.73 -17.98
N ILE A 124 -25.96 -18.93 -18.08
CA ILE A 124 -26.03 -19.70 -19.34
C ILE A 124 -26.77 -18.90 -20.41
N SER A 125 -27.93 -18.33 -20.06
CA SER A 125 -28.72 -17.51 -21.00
C SER A 125 -27.95 -16.27 -21.45
N MET A 126 -27.27 -15.57 -20.53
CA MET A 126 -26.45 -14.38 -20.85
C MET A 126 -25.25 -14.75 -21.73
N ALA A 127 -24.54 -15.82 -21.41
CA ALA A 127 -23.40 -16.30 -22.18
C ALA A 127 -23.81 -16.68 -23.61
N GLY A 128 -24.95 -17.38 -23.77
CA GLY A 128 -25.53 -17.69 -25.07
C GLY A 128 -25.87 -16.44 -25.89
N GLY A 129 -26.51 -15.45 -25.26
CA GLY A 129 -26.83 -14.16 -25.91
C GLY A 129 -25.60 -13.36 -26.33
N ARG A 130 -24.51 -13.44 -25.57
CA ARG A 130 -23.23 -12.75 -25.85
C ARG A 130 -22.23 -13.60 -26.66
N LYS A 131 -22.61 -14.82 -27.05
CA LYS A 131 -21.75 -15.80 -27.75
C LYS A 131 -20.46 -16.14 -26.99
N VAL A 132 -20.52 -16.15 -25.66
CA VAL A 132 -19.42 -16.58 -24.79
C VAL A 132 -19.56 -18.07 -24.53
N LYS A 133 -18.51 -18.85 -24.78
CA LYS A 133 -18.51 -20.29 -24.52
C LYS A 133 -18.35 -20.54 -23.02
N LEU A 134 -19.33 -21.22 -22.42
CA LEU A 134 -19.36 -21.52 -21.00
C LEU A 134 -19.12 -23.03 -20.83
N LEU A 135 -17.98 -23.42 -20.28
CA LEU A 135 -17.69 -24.85 -20.07
C LEU A 135 -18.46 -25.39 -18.85
N PRO A 136 -18.80 -26.70 -18.81
CA PRO A 136 -19.52 -27.30 -17.69
C PRO A 136 -18.81 -27.14 -16.33
N ALA A 137 -17.48 -27.04 -16.32
CA ALA A 137 -16.70 -26.80 -15.11
C ALA A 137 -17.02 -25.45 -14.45
N VAL A 138 -17.60 -24.49 -15.17
CA VAL A 138 -17.97 -23.19 -14.61
C VAL A 138 -19.22 -23.28 -13.75
N THR A 139 -20.26 -23.97 -14.21
CA THR A 139 -21.48 -24.16 -13.42
C THR A 139 -21.27 -25.14 -12.27
N ALA A 140 -20.44 -26.17 -12.48
CA ALA A 140 -20.00 -27.07 -11.42
C ALA A 140 -19.15 -26.36 -10.34
N GLY A 141 -18.41 -25.31 -10.71
CA GLY A 141 -17.59 -24.51 -9.80
C GLY A 141 -18.35 -23.49 -8.95
N LEU A 142 -19.67 -23.37 -9.10
CA LEU A 142 -20.49 -22.52 -8.25
C LEU A 142 -20.55 -23.07 -6.81
N PRO A 143 -20.43 -22.23 -5.76
CA PRO A 143 -20.32 -22.69 -4.39
C PRO A 143 -21.48 -23.59 -3.99
N GLU A 144 -21.18 -24.73 -3.40
CA GLU A 144 -22.17 -25.72 -3.00
C GLU A 144 -22.15 -25.93 -1.49
N TYR A 145 -23.33 -26.19 -0.92
CA TYR A 145 -23.42 -26.57 0.47
C TYR A 145 -22.88 -27.99 0.67
N THR A 146 -21.87 -28.13 1.52
CA THR A 146 -21.41 -29.41 2.04
C THR A 146 -21.66 -29.47 3.55
N ILE A 147 -21.80 -30.67 4.10
CA ILE A 147 -22.02 -30.89 5.54
C ILE A 147 -20.84 -30.38 6.36
N GLU A 148 -19.65 -30.35 5.75
CA GLU A 148 -18.40 -29.90 6.37
C GLU A 148 -18.28 -28.37 6.46
N ASN A 149 -19.18 -27.59 5.83
CA ASN A 149 -19.12 -26.13 5.87
C ASN A 149 -19.47 -25.61 7.28
N PRO A 150 -18.49 -25.08 8.04
CA PRO A 150 -18.73 -24.65 9.42
C PRO A 150 -19.60 -23.39 9.51
N ARG A 151 -19.70 -22.63 8.39
CA ARG A 151 -20.42 -21.36 8.30
C ARG A 151 -21.16 -21.25 6.96
N PRO A 152 -22.29 -21.94 6.80
CA PRO A 152 -23.00 -22.00 5.53
C PRO A 152 -23.55 -20.64 5.08
N GLU A 153 -23.75 -19.68 6.00
CA GLU A 153 -24.14 -18.31 5.66
C GLU A 153 -23.15 -17.63 4.70
N LEU A 154 -21.86 -17.99 4.73
CA LEU A 154 -20.83 -17.41 3.87
C LEU A 154 -21.01 -17.76 2.39
N LEU A 155 -21.74 -18.84 2.10
CA LEU A 155 -22.05 -19.26 0.73
C LEU A 155 -22.77 -18.16 -0.05
N TRP A 156 -23.58 -17.33 0.61
CA TRP A 156 -24.22 -16.17 -0.03
C TRP A 156 -23.22 -15.14 -0.54
N GLY A 157 -22.16 -14.88 0.23
CA GLY A 157 -21.09 -13.97 -0.16
C GLY A 157 -20.24 -14.54 -1.29
N GLN A 158 -19.88 -15.82 -1.18
CA GLN A 158 -19.16 -16.55 -2.22
C GLN A 158 -19.94 -16.59 -3.55
N LEU A 159 -21.24 -16.92 -3.51
CA LEU A 159 -22.10 -16.99 -4.68
C LEU A 159 -22.24 -15.62 -5.36
N SER A 160 -22.38 -14.54 -4.58
CA SER A 160 -22.41 -13.19 -5.15
C SER A 160 -21.11 -12.80 -5.85
N LEU A 161 -19.96 -13.10 -5.23
CA LEU A 161 -18.66 -12.79 -5.82
C LEU A 161 -18.49 -13.50 -7.15
N VAL A 162 -18.71 -14.81 -7.17
CA VAL A 162 -18.57 -15.63 -8.39
C VAL A 162 -19.55 -15.17 -9.46
N ASP A 163 -20.83 -15.02 -9.12
CA ASP A 163 -21.85 -14.58 -10.07
C ASP A 163 -21.51 -13.20 -10.66
N GLY A 164 -21.11 -12.23 -9.83
CA GLY A 164 -20.71 -10.91 -10.29
C GLY A 164 -19.53 -10.97 -11.25
N VAL A 165 -18.46 -11.69 -10.90
CA VAL A 165 -17.25 -11.82 -11.73
C VAL A 165 -17.55 -12.57 -13.04
N LEU A 166 -18.38 -13.61 -13.00
CA LEU A 166 -18.78 -14.35 -14.20
C LEU A 166 -19.65 -13.50 -15.13
N ARG A 167 -20.61 -12.74 -14.58
CA ARG A 167 -21.37 -11.76 -15.37
C ARG A 167 -20.44 -10.69 -15.96
N ALA A 168 -19.41 -10.27 -15.23
CA ALA A 168 -18.38 -9.37 -15.73
C ALA A 168 -17.59 -9.95 -16.90
N ALA A 169 -17.23 -11.22 -16.83
CA ALA A 169 -16.56 -11.90 -17.93
C ALA A 169 -17.44 -11.93 -19.18
N VAL A 170 -18.71 -12.30 -19.02
CA VAL A 170 -19.68 -12.36 -20.12
C VAL A 170 -19.91 -10.98 -20.76
N GLU A 171 -20.16 -9.95 -19.96
CA GLU A 171 -20.37 -8.58 -20.46
C GLU A 171 -19.11 -7.95 -21.06
N SER A 172 -17.94 -8.37 -20.61
CA SER A 172 -16.67 -7.94 -21.20
C SER A 172 -16.38 -8.58 -22.56
N GLY A 173 -17.14 -9.61 -22.94
CA GLY A 173 -17.02 -10.28 -24.23
C GLY A 173 -15.80 -11.20 -24.34
N VAL A 174 -15.45 -11.90 -23.25
CA VAL A 174 -14.44 -12.97 -23.32
C VAL A 174 -14.91 -14.08 -24.26
N ALA A 175 -13.98 -14.82 -24.88
CA ALA A 175 -14.36 -15.85 -25.84
C ALA A 175 -14.89 -17.10 -25.14
N SER A 176 -14.22 -17.54 -24.08
CA SER A 176 -14.67 -18.65 -23.24
C SER A 176 -14.33 -18.46 -21.76
N ILE A 177 -15.15 -19.09 -20.93
CA ILE A 177 -14.88 -19.29 -19.50
C ILE A 177 -14.68 -20.78 -19.31
N GLU A 178 -13.46 -21.16 -18.94
CA GLU A 178 -13.02 -22.56 -18.89
C GLU A 178 -13.34 -23.20 -17.55
N SER A 179 -12.99 -22.52 -16.45
CA SER A 179 -13.24 -23.02 -15.10
C SER A 179 -13.37 -21.89 -14.09
N VAL A 180 -14.07 -22.17 -13.00
CA VAL A 180 -14.13 -21.32 -11.83
C VAL A 180 -13.98 -22.19 -10.59
N THR A 181 -13.20 -21.73 -9.63
CA THR A 181 -12.93 -22.46 -8.38
C THR A 181 -12.90 -21.47 -7.23
N MET A 182 -13.44 -21.89 -6.09
CA MET A 182 -13.39 -21.14 -4.85
C MET A 182 -12.72 -21.97 -3.78
N ASP A 183 -11.67 -21.43 -3.19
CA ASP A 183 -11.04 -22.05 -2.03
C ASP A 183 -11.82 -21.73 -0.76
N ALA A 184 -11.46 -22.41 0.33
CA ALA A 184 -12.09 -22.21 1.63
C ALA A 184 -11.96 -20.73 2.08
N PRO A 185 -13.01 -20.13 2.68
CA PRO A 185 -12.95 -18.77 3.18
C PRO A 185 -11.82 -18.57 4.18
N LEU A 186 -10.99 -17.55 3.95
CA LEU A 186 -9.90 -17.19 4.85
C LEU A 186 -10.42 -16.21 5.90
N THR A 187 -10.22 -16.57 7.16
CA THR A 187 -10.69 -15.77 8.28
C THR A 187 -9.53 -14.98 8.87
N HIS A 188 -9.59 -13.65 8.77
CA HIS A 188 -8.58 -12.75 9.30
C HIS A 188 -8.91 -12.40 10.76
N PRO A 189 -7.95 -12.52 11.69
CA PRO A 189 -8.21 -12.24 13.10
C PRO A 189 -8.58 -10.76 13.29
N PRO A 190 -9.54 -10.45 14.18
CA PRO A 190 -9.81 -9.07 14.54
C PRO A 190 -8.55 -8.46 15.16
N GLY A 191 -8.19 -7.24 14.75
CA GLY A 191 -7.13 -6.49 15.40
C GLY A 191 -7.45 -6.21 16.88
N PRO A 192 -6.47 -5.78 17.69
CA PRO A 192 -6.70 -5.48 19.10
C PRO A 192 -7.87 -4.50 19.28
N GLY A 193 -8.92 -4.93 20.00
CA GLY A 193 -10.13 -4.14 20.26
C GLY A 193 -11.18 -4.13 19.13
N ALA A 194 -10.98 -4.85 18.02
CA ALA A 194 -11.95 -4.93 16.94
C ALA A 194 -13.09 -5.91 17.28
N ARG A 195 -14.34 -5.45 17.11
CA ARG A 195 -15.57 -6.24 17.26
C ARG A 195 -16.06 -6.86 15.95
N GLU A 196 -15.24 -6.80 14.91
CA GLU A 196 -15.57 -7.24 13.56
C GLU A 196 -14.46 -8.13 13.04
N GLN A 197 -14.85 -9.22 12.41
CA GLN A 197 -13.97 -10.16 11.74
C GLN A 197 -14.08 -9.97 10.24
N PHE A 198 -12.94 -10.01 9.55
CA PHE A 198 -12.90 -9.98 8.10
C PHE A 198 -12.80 -11.41 7.57
N ILE A 199 -13.63 -11.71 6.59
CA ILE A 199 -13.58 -12.97 5.87
C ILE A 199 -13.29 -12.66 4.42
N GLU A 200 -12.29 -13.34 3.89
CA GLU A 200 -11.86 -13.27 2.51
C GLU A 200 -12.36 -14.50 1.75
N PHE A 201 -12.83 -14.26 0.53
CA PHE A 201 -13.34 -15.27 -0.39
C PHE A 201 -12.40 -15.34 -1.61
N PRO A 202 -11.41 -16.25 -1.58
CA PRO A 202 -10.55 -16.49 -2.73
C PRO A 202 -11.35 -17.11 -3.88
N LEU A 203 -11.21 -16.50 -5.05
CA LEU A 203 -11.85 -16.90 -6.30
C LEU A 203 -10.78 -17.01 -7.38
N ARG A 204 -10.65 -18.18 -7.99
CA ARG A 204 -9.81 -18.39 -9.15
C ARG A 204 -10.65 -18.69 -10.37
N ILE A 205 -10.35 -18.00 -11.47
CA ILE A 205 -11.05 -18.13 -12.74
C ILE A 205 -10.07 -18.32 -13.89
N GLU A 206 -10.41 -19.21 -14.82
CA GLU A 206 -9.67 -19.44 -16.06
C GLU A 206 -10.53 -19.08 -17.27
N LEU A 207 -9.97 -18.27 -18.15
CA LEU A 207 -10.67 -17.61 -19.26
C LEU A 207 -9.81 -17.64 -20.52
N VAL A 208 -10.46 -17.64 -21.68
CA VAL A 208 -9.78 -17.38 -22.96
C VAL A 208 -10.46 -16.22 -23.66
N GLY A 209 -9.66 -15.33 -24.24
CA GLY A 209 -10.18 -14.19 -24.98
C GLY A 209 -9.12 -13.32 -25.62
N GLY A 210 -9.57 -12.31 -26.35
CA GLY A 210 -8.69 -11.26 -26.84
C GLY A 210 -8.21 -10.35 -25.71
N PHE A 211 -7.03 -9.76 -25.88
CA PHE A 211 -6.41 -8.85 -24.89
C PHE A 211 -7.36 -7.76 -24.39
N ASN A 212 -8.12 -7.12 -25.29
CA ASN A 212 -9.04 -6.04 -24.94
C ASN A 212 -10.22 -6.51 -24.07
N ALA A 213 -10.77 -7.69 -24.34
CA ALA A 213 -11.87 -8.25 -23.56
C ALA A 213 -11.40 -8.63 -22.15
N LEU A 214 -10.23 -9.26 -22.06
CA LEU A 214 -9.63 -9.66 -20.77
C LEU A 214 -9.24 -8.43 -19.93
N THR A 215 -8.69 -7.39 -20.57
CA THR A 215 -8.35 -6.14 -19.88
C THR A 215 -9.60 -5.42 -19.39
N ARG A 216 -10.66 -5.38 -20.21
CA ARG A 216 -11.96 -4.82 -19.82
C ARG A 216 -12.56 -5.57 -18.64
N LEU A 217 -12.46 -6.90 -18.60
CA LEU A 217 -12.89 -7.70 -17.46
C LEU A 217 -12.15 -7.31 -16.18
N LEU A 218 -10.82 -7.32 -16.22
CA LEU A 218 -9.99 -6.97 -15.06
C LEU A 218 -10.32 -5.56 -14.55
N ALA A 219 -10.45 -4.60 -15.47
CA ALA A 219 -10.85 -3.25 -15.14
C ALA A 219 -12.25 -3.19 -14.51
N THR A 220 -13.23 -3.94 -15.04
CA THR A 220 -14.61 -3.94 -14.55
C THR A 220 -14.71 -4.51 -13.13
N VAL A 221 -13.93 -5.56 -12.83
CA VAL A 221 -13.96 -6.23 -11.52
C VAL A 221 -13.23 -5.42 -10.45
N VAL A 222 -12.08 -4.82 -10.79
CA VAL A 222 -11.24 -4.10 -9.83
C VAL A 222 -11.66 -2.64 -9.64
N ALA A 223 -12.23 -2.01 -10.67
CA ALA A 223 -12.64 -0.62 -10.61
C ALA A 223 -13.87 -0.41 -9.71
N ASP A 224 -13.86 0.72 -9.02
CA ASP A 224 -15.00 1.16 -8.23
C ASP A 224 -16.18 1.55 -9.14
N PRO A 225 -17.43 1.51 -8.64
CA PRO A 225 -18.60 1.86 -9.44
C PRO A 225 -18.49 3.24 -10.13
N ASP A 226 -17.92 4.24 -9.45
CA ASP A 226 -17.71 5.57 -10.02
C ASP A 226 -16.63 5.57 -11.10
N GLN A 227 -15.53 4.83 -10.88
CA GLN A 227 -14.47 4.66 -11.87
C GLN A 227 -14.95 3.89 -13.10
N ARG A 228 -15.86 2.91 -12.93
CA ARG A 228 -16.48 2.19 -14.05
C ARG A 228 -17.27 3.12 -14.95
N LYS A 229 -18.00 4.07 -14.37
CA LYS A 229 -18.74 5.10 -15.12
C LYS A 229 -17.80 6.01 -15.90
N GLU A 230 -16.72 6.47 -15.26
CA GLU A 230 -15.71 7.32 -15.91
C GLU A 230 -15.02 6.60 -17.09
N LEU A 231 -14.68 5.32 -16.90
CA LEU A 231 -14.01 4.48 -17.90
C LEU A 231 -14.98 3.87 -18.93
N LYS A 232 -16.28 4.16 -18.86
CA LYS A 232 -17.34 3.60 -19.71
C LYS A 232 -17.30 2.06 -19.76
N LEU A 233 -17.03 1.44 -18.61
CA LEU A 233 -17.02 -0.01 -18.43
C LEU A 233 -18.44 -0.54 -18.28
N PRO A 234 -18.68 -1.85 -18.52
CA PRO A 234 -19.98 -2.46 -18.29
C PRO A 234 -20.48 -2.24 -16.86
N GLU A 235 -21.73 -1.78 -16.73
CA GLU A 235 -22.39 -1.70 -15.44
C GLU A 235 -22.97 -3.06 -15.08
N ILE A 236 -22.55 -3.58 -13.93
CA ILE A 236 -22.94 -4.90 -13.46
C ILE A 236 -23.52 -4.75 -12.08
N ASP A 237 -24.84 -4.98 -12.03
CA ASP A 237 -25.59 -4.87 -10.81
C ASP A 237 -25.14 -5.93 -9.79
N GLY A 238 -24.99 -5.51 -8.53
CA GLY A 238 -24.54 -6.39 -7.45
C GLY A 238 -23.15 -7.00 -7.63
N LEU A 239 -22.26 -6.45 -8.47
CA LEU A 239 -20.85 -6.86 -8.53
C LEU A 239 -20.12 -6.39 -7.26
N PRO A 240 -19.75 -7.30 -6.32
CA PRO A 240 -19.03 -6.90 -5.13
C PRO A 240 -17.62 -6.41 -5.51
N VAL A 241 -17.07 -5.52 -4.68
CA VAL A 241 -15.67 -5.12 -4.84
C VAL A 241 -14.78 -6.32 -4.59
N ALA A 242 -13.93 -6.62 -5.55
CA ALA A 242 -12.92 -7.66 -5.46
C ALA A 242 -11.52 -7.06 -5.60
N THR A 243 -10.55 -7.63 -4.89
CA THR A 243 -9.13 -7.36 -5.11
C THR A 243 -8.57 -8.39 -6.06
N LEU A 244 -7.52 -8.02 -6.77
CA LEU A 244 -6.80 -8.89 -7.69
C LEU A 244 -5.46 -9.26 -7.06
N HIS A 245 -5.23 -10.56 -6.86
CA HIS A 245 -4.02 -11.08 -6.21
C HIS A 245 -2.99 -11.52 -7.23
N ARG A 246 -3.42 -12.29 -8.23
CA ARG A 246 -2.53 -12.89 -9.21
C ARG A 246 -3.15 -12.88 -10.59
N ILE A 247 -2.32 -12.61 -11.57
CA ILE A 247 -2.65 -12.81 -12.98
C ILE A 247 -1.54 -13.63 -13.62
N LEU A 248 -1.94 -14.65 -14.37
CA LEU A 248 -1.10 -15.31 -15.35
C LEU A 248 -1.78 -15.20 -16.70
N ALA A 249 -1.12 -14.55 -17.66
CA ALA A 249 -1.58 -14.47 -19.04
C ALA A 249 -0.61 -15.23 -19.95
N VAL A 250 -1.13 -16.24 -20.64
CA VAL A 250 -0.37 -17.10 -21.55
C VAL A 250 -0.93 -16.94 -22.95
N LYS A 251 -0.07 -16.74 -23.93
CA LYS A 251 -0.48 -16.68 -25.33
C LYS A 251 -0.84 -18.08 -25.81
N GLU A 252 -2.02 -18.28 -26.39
CA GLU A 252 -2.33 -19.54 -27.05
C GLU A 252 -1.66 -19.60 -28.44
N LEU A 253 -1.09 -20.75 -28.80
CA LEU A 253 -0.50 -21.09 -30.11
C LEU A 253 -1.07 -22.45 -30.56
N PRO A 254 -1.12 -22.80 -31.87
CA PRO A 254 -1.12 -21.98 -33.09
C PRO A 254 -2.52 -21.79 -33.72
N ASP A 255 -3.57 -22.45 -33.21
CA ASP A 255 -4.90 -22.52 -33.85
C ASP A 255 -5.75 -21.24 -33.73
N SER A 256 -5.33 -20.24 -32.95
CA SER A 256 -6.07 -18.98 -32.77
C SER A 256 -5.11 -17.80 -32.54
N PRO A 257 -4.51 -17.25 -33.62
CA PRO A 257 -3.55 -16.15 -33.52
C PRO A 257 -4.21 -14.92 -32.88
N GLY A 258 -3.76 -14.56 -31.67
CA GLY A 258 -4.25 -13.38 -30.93
C GLY A 258 -5.12 -13.69 -29.72
N SER A 259 -5.42 -14.95 -29.45
CA SER A 259 -6.08 -15.39 -28.22
C SER A 259 -5.09 -15.53 -27.05
N LEU A 260 -5.54 -15.13 -25.87
CA LEU A 260 -4.81 -15.25 -24.62
C LEU A 260 -5.62 -16.09 -23.64
N ARG A 261 -4.95 -16.99 -22.95
CA ARG A 261 -5.46 -17.67 -21.78
C ARG A 261 -5.09 -16.87 -20.54
N LEU A 262 -6.08 -16.52 -19.74
CA LEU A 262 -5.94 -15.78 -18.50
C LEU A 262 -6.34 -16.65 -17.32
N ILE A 263 -5.45 -16.77 -16.34
CA ILE A 263 -5.77 -17.28 -15.01
C ILE A 263 -5.69 -16.09 -14.06
N ALA A 264 -6.80 -15.76 -13.43
CA ALA A 264 -6.90 -14.65 -12.49
C ALA A 264 -7.38 -15.13 -11.12
N GLU A 265 -6.75 -14.63 -10.06
CA GLU A 265 -7.13 -14.85 -8.67
C GLU A 265 -7.65 -13.54 -8.10
N PHE A 266 -8.92 -13.54 -7.73
CA PHE A 266 -9.62 -12.45 -7.09
C PHE A 266 -9.93 -12.80 -5.63
N SER A 267 -10.02 -11.79 -4.78
CA SER A 267 -10.54 -11.95 -3.43
C SER A 267 -11.68 -10.98 -3.16
N GLY A 268 -12.82 -11.52 -2.75
CA GLY A 268 -13.90 -10.72 -2.16
C GLY A 268 -13.77 -10.67 -0.65
N PHE A 269 -14.37 -9.66 -0.02
CA PHE A 269 -14.35 -9.54 1.44
C PHE A 269 -15.74 -9.28 2.00
N VAL A 270 -15.98 -9.84 3.18
CA VAL A 270 -17.16 -9.56 3.98
C VAL A 270 -16.73 -9.29 5.42
N ARG A 271 -17.45 -8.37 6.07
CA ARG A 271 -17.33 -8.08 7.49
C ARG A 271 -18.45 -8.75 8.24
N LEU A 272 -18.11 -9.48 9.28
CA LEU A 272 -19.09 -10.06 10.20
C LEU A 272 -18.80 -9.59 11.62
N PRO A 273 -19.82 -9.42 12.47
CA PRO A 273 -19.60 -9.20 13.89
C PRO A 273 -18.79 -10.37 14.45
N SER A 274 -17.77 -10.09 15.26
CA SER A 274 -16.99 -11.15 15.90
C SER A 274 -17.88 -11.89 16.90
N ASN A 275 -17.97 -13.21 16.74
CA ASN A 275 -18.68 -14.05 17.70
C ASN A 275 -17.89 -14.04 19.02
N PRO A 276 -18.47 -13.64 20.17
CA PRO A 276 -17.76 -13.63 21.45
C PRO A 276 -17.26 -15.01 21.90
N ALA A 277 -17.72 -16.10 21.27
CA ALA A 277 -17.33 -17.46 21.63
C ALA A 277 -15.92 -17.90 21.19
N SER A 278 -15.20 -17.14 20.34
CA SER A 278 -13.82 -17.47 19.96
C SER A 278 -12.75 -16.84 20.86
N GLY A 279 -13.15 -16.17 21.94
CA GLY A 279 -12.24 -15.61 22.94
C GLY A 279 -11.97 -16.58 24.09
N THR A 280 -11.17 -17.63 23.90
CA THR A 280 -10.47 -18.31 25.01
C THR A 280 -9.18 -18.96 24.55
N ALA A 281 -8.06 -18.28 24.78
CA ALA A 281 -6.78 -18.89 25.19
C ALA A 281 -5.88 -17.75 25.70
N GLY A 282 -6.24 -17.19 26.86
CA GLY A 282 -5.26 -16.44 27.64
C GLY A 282 -4.17 -17.42 28.12
N PRO A 283 -2.90 -17.02 28.19
CA PRO A 283 -1.88 -17.86 28.80
C PRO A 283 -2.24 -18.03 30.28
N ASN A 284 -2.41 -19.27 30.71
CA ASN A 284 -2.52 -19.60 32.13
C ASN A 284 -1.23 -19.13 32.85
N PRO A 285 -1.35 -18.61 34.09
CA PRO A 285 -0.22 -18.15 34.89
C PRO A 285 0.76 -19.27 35.22
#